data_AF-A0A918HQV2-F1
#
_entry.id   AF-A0A918HQV2-F1
#
_cell.length_a   1.000
_cell.length_b   1.000
_cell.length_c   1.000
_cell.angle_alpha   90.00
_cell.angle_beta   90.00
_cell.angle_gamma   90.00
#
_symmetry.space_group_name_H-M   'P 1'
#
loop_
_entity.id
_entity.type
_entity.pdbx_description
1 polymer ?
#
loop_
_entity_poly.entity_id
_entity_poly.type
_entity_poly.pdbx_seq_one_letter_code
_entity_poly.pdbx_strand_id
1 'polypeptide(L)'
;MTTLHLTPASNPLAPARRTRRTFEQTVQLLELFLHREGRAPAAREAIRVDGDTVRIGAWLAKARTKHRSGQRPEAHAHLVAALFDEDWMAEDAVPAVLG
;
A
#
# COMPACT_ATOMS: atom_id res chain seq x y z
N MET A 1 29.76 32.62 18.51
CA MET A 1 29.28 32.20 17.18
C MET A 1 29.67 30.74 16.98
N THR A 2 28.74 29.81 17.14
CA THR A 2 28.99 28.36 17.05
C THR A 2 28.88 27.91 15.60
N THR A 3 30.00 27.51 15.01
CA THR A 3 30.11 26.92 13.67
C THR A 3 29.63 25.47 13.69
N LEU A 4 28.52 25.19 13.00
CA LEU A 4 27.98 23.83 12.80
C LEU A 4 28.95 23.01 11.93
N HIS A 5 29.69 22.08 12.55
CA HIS A 5 30.51 21.08 11.87
C HIS A 5 29.62 20.06 11.13
N LEU A 6 29.17 20.41 9.92
CA LEU A 6 28.47 19.48 9.02
C LEU A 6 29.50 18.66 8.25
N THR A 7 29.95 17.55 8.81
CA THR A 7 30.65 16.51 8.03
C THR A 7 29.60 15.69 7.25
N PRO A 8 29.93 15.13 6.07
CA PRO A 8 29.00 14.28 5.32
C PRO A 8 28.50 13.06 6.12
N ALA A 9 29.26 12.63 7.13
CA ALA A 9 28.87 11.57 8.06
C ALA A 9 27.80 11.99 9.10
N SER A 10 27.60 13.30 9.32
CA SER A 10 26.64 13.85 10.30
C SER A 10 25.55 14.70 9.63
N ASN A 11 25.33 14.56 8.32
CA ASN A 11 24.33 15.35 7.61
C ASN A 11 22.90 14.93 8.02
N PRO A 12 22.13 15.81 8.71
CA PRO A 12 20.74 15.51 9.09
C PRO A 12 19.78 15.47 7.88
N LEU A 13 20.26 15.80 6.67
CA LEU A 13 19.50 15.76 5.41
C LEU A 13 19.73 14.49 4.59
N ALA A 14 20.49 13.52 5.12
CA ALA A 14 20.57 12.21 4.46
C ALA A 14 19.14 11.65 4.33
N PRO A 15 18.67 11.31 3.11
CA PRO A 15 17.30 10.86 2.93
C PRO A 15 17.08 9.64 3.80
N ALA A 16 16.05 9.71 4.66
CA ALA A 16 15.69 8.61 5.55
C ALA A 16 15.60 7.33 4.71
N ARG A 17 16.32 6.29 5.14
CA ARG A 17 16.37 5.01 4.44
C ARG A 17 14.96 4.44 4.41
N ARG A 18 14.26 4.60 3.29
CA ARG A 18 12.90 4.08 3.11
C ARG A 18 12.95 2.57 3.18
N THR A 19 12.40 2.01 4.25
CA THR A 19 12.20 0.57 4.33
C THR A 19 11.17 0.18 3.27
N ARG A 20 11.59 -0.64 2.31
CA ARG A 20 10.68 -1.14 1.27
C ARG A 20 9.61 -1.99 1.97
N ARG A 21 8.34 -1.58 1.85
CA ARG A 21 7.22 -2.37 2.37
C ARG A 21 7.11 -3.71 1.68
N THR A 22 6.81 -4.75 2.45
CA THR A 22 6.46 -6.07 1.91
C THR A 22 5.05 -6.03 1.30
N PHE A 23 4.66 -7.13 0.66
CA PHE A 23 3.33 -7.27 0.09
C PHE A 23 2.27 -7.25 1.20
N GLU A 24 2.48 -8.06 2.24
CA GLU A 24 1.62 -8.22 3.41
C GLU A 24 1.46 -6.90 4.17
N GLN A 25 2.54 -6.14 4.33
CA GLN A 25 2.46 -4.79 4.92
C GLN A 25 1.56 -3.87 4.09
N THR A 26 1.61 -3.96 2.76
CA THR A 26 0.75 -3.15 1.90
C THR A 26 -0.71 -3.65 1.91
N VAL A 27 -0.94 -4.96 2.09
CA VAL A 27 -2.27 -5.53 2.32
C VAL A 27 -2.89 -5.00 3.62
N GLN A 28 -2.13 -4.93 4.71
CA GLN A 28 -2.61 -4.33 5.98
C GLN A 28 -3.01 -2.85 5.80
N LEU A 29 -2.25 -2.11 4.98
CA LEU A 29 -2.62 -0.73 4.65
C LEU A 29 -3.89 -0.64 3.79
N LEU A 30 -4.09 -1.61 2.88
CA LEU A 30 -5.33 -1.71 2.13
C LEU A 30 -6.49 -2.00 3.08
N GLU A 31 -6.37 -3.00 3.94
CA GLU A 31 -7.39 -3.34 4.95
C GLU A 31 -7.77 -2.13 5.81
N LEU A 32 -6.79 -1.38 6.31
CA LEU A 32 -7.05 -0.15 7.08
C LEU A 32 -7.78 0.91 6.25
N PHE A 33 -7.43 1.07 4.97
CA PHE A 33 -8.12 1.98 4.07
C PHE A 33 -9.58 1.55 3.88
N LEU A 34 -9.81 0.27 3.62
CA LEU A 34 -11.15 -0.27 3.43
C LEU A 34 -12.03 -0.06 4.66
N HIS A 35 -11.50 -0.31 5.87
CA HIS A 35 -12.22 -0.06 7.12
C HIS A 35 -12.58 1.42 7.32
N ARG A 36 -11.73 2.34 6.87
CA ARG A 36 -11.95 3.78 7.06
C ARG A 36 -12.90 4.38 6.05
N GLU A 37 -12.77 3.97 4.79
CA GLU A 37 -13.47 4.59 3.67
C GLU A 37 -14.71 3.81 3.24
N GLY A 38 -14.82 2.52 3.62
CA GLY A 38 -15.92 1.65 3.23
C GLY A 38 -15.99 1.38 1.72
N ARG A 39 -14.90 1.58 0.99
CA ARG A 39 -14.85 1.37 -0.46
C ARG A 39 -13.46 0.96 -0.94
N ALA A 40 -13.38 0.38 -2.12
CA ALA A 40 -12.11 0.18 -2.79
C ALA A 40 -11.40 1.53 -3.08
N PRO A 41 -10.05 1.58 -3.03
CA PRO A 41 -9.32 2.78 -3.40
C PRO A 41 -9.47 3.10 -4.89
N ALA A 42 -9.62 4.40 -5.22
CA ALA A 42 -9.60 4.86 -6.60
C ALA A 42 -8.20 4.68 -7.22
N ALA A 43 -8.09 4.58 -8.55
CA ALA A 43 -6.83 4.24 -9.23
C ALA A 43 -5.62 5.16 -8.89
N ARG A 44 -5.88 6.44 -8.57
CA ARG A 44 -4.84 7.43 -8.22
C ARG A 44 -4.77 7.72 -6.71
N GLU A 45 -5.53 6.98 -5.91
CA GLU A 45 -5.61 7.18 -4.46
C GLU A 45 -4.25 6.96 -3.80
N ALA A 46 -3.90 7.86 -2.89
CA ALA A 46 -2.66 7.82 -2.15
C ALA A 46 -2.90 8.13 -0.67
N ILE A 47 -2.25 7.37 0.21
CA ILE A 47 -2.31 7.54 1.66
C ILE A 47 -0.92 7.89 2.20
N ARG A 48 -0.87 8.55 3.36
CA ARG A 48 0.38 8.86 4.06
C ARG A 48 0.54 7.97 5.27
N VAL A 49 1.66 7.25 5.33
CA VAL A 49 1.97 6.26 6.37
C VAL A 49 3.45 6.39 6.73
N ASP A 50 3.74 6.60 8.02
CA ASP A 50 5.11 6.77 8.54
C ASP A 50 5.94 7.84 7.80
N GLY A 51 5.29 8.93 7.40
CA GLY A 51 5.92 10.01 6.63
C GLY A 51 6.13 9.71 5.14
N ASP A 52 5.84 8.48 4.70
CA ASP A 52 5.92 8.06 3.30
C ASP A 52 4.54 8.11 2.62
N THR A 53 4.53 8.34 1.30
CA THR A 53 3.31 8.30 0.48
C THR A 53 3.18 6.93 -0.19
N VAL A 54 2.06 6.26 0.06
CA VAL A 54 1.71 4.97 -0.55
C VAL A 54 0.61 5.20 -1.56
N ARG A 55 0.90 4.95 -2.84
CA ARG A 55 -0.11 4.99 -3.92
C ARG A 55 -0.93 3.71 -3.91
N ILE A 56 -1.85 3.61 -2.94
CA ILE A 56 -2.58 2.38 -2.63
C ILE A 56 -3.48 1.94 -3.81
N GLY A 57 -4.10 2.89 -4.52
CA GLY A 57 -4.90 2.60 -5.70
C GLY A 57 -4.09 1.99 -6.85
N ALA A 58 -2.95 2.60 -7.16
CA ALA A 58 -2.06 2.10 -8.19
C ALA A 58 -1.47 0.72 -7.83
N TRP A 59 -1.21 0.49 -6.54
CA TRP A 59 -0.77 -0.82 -6.05
C TRP A 59 -1.85 -1.88 -6.25
N LEU A 60 -3.11 -1.61 -5.88
CA LEU A 60 -4.22 -2.55 -6.06
C LEU A 60 -4.47 -2.86 -7.54
N ALA A 61 -4.46 -1.84 -8.41
CA ALA A 61 -4.58 -2.04 -9.85
C ALA A 61 -3.47 -2.96 -10.39
N LYS A 62 -2.22 -2.76 -9.97
CA LYS A 62 -1.11 -3.63 -10.36
C LYS A 62 -1.23 -5.04 -9.77
N ALA A 63 -1.75 -5.17 -8.56
CA ALA A 63 -2.03 -6.46 -7.94
C ALA A 63 -3.06 -7.25 -8.78
N ARG A 64 -4.14 -6.59 -9.22
CA ARG A 64 -5.15 -7.14 -10.14
C ARG A 64 -4.52 -7.60 -11.46
N THR A 65 -3.72 -6.76 -12.11
CA THR A 65 -3.04 -7.14 -13.36
C THR A 65 -2.16 -8.38 -13.20
N LYS A 66 -1.37 -8.46 -12.13
CA LYS A 66 -0.49 -9.61 -11.87
C LYS A 66 -1.24 -10.90 -11.57
N HIS A 67 -2.39 -10.80 -10.89
CA HIS A 67 -3.26 -11.94 -10.66
C HIS A 67 -3.83 -12.47 -11.97
N ARG A 68 -4.35 -11.57 -12.83
CA ARG A 68 -4.87 -11.93 -14.16
C ARG A 68 -3.82 -12.62 -15.04
N SER A 69 -2.56 -12.21 -14.94
CA SER A 69 -1.47 -12.80 -15.72
C SER A 69 -0.87 -14.07 -15.10
N GLY A 70 -1.41 -14.58 -13.97
CA GLY A 70 -0.85 -15.75 -13.27
C GLY A 70 0.55 -15.53 -12.67
N GLN A 71 1.01 -14.27 -12.56
CA GLN A 71 2.36 -13.92 -12.10
C GLN A 71 2.40 -13.62 -10.59
N ARG A 72 1.34 -14.00 -9.86
CA ARG A 72 1.24 -13.75 -8.43
C ARG A 72 1.09 -15.07 -7.69
N PRO A 73 1.90 -15.31 -6.63
CA PRO A 73 1.70 -16.47 -5.76
C PRO A 73 0.26 -16.49 -5.24
N GLU A 74 -0.35 -17.67 -5.23
CA GLU A 74 -1.74 -17.87 -4.82
C GLU A 74 -2.00 -17.42 -3.38
N ALA A 75 -1.04 -17.61 -2.47
CA ALA A 75 -1.14 -17.10 -1.10
C ALA A 75 -1.33 -15.56 -1.05
N HIS A 76 -0.61 -14.81 -1.90
CA HIS A 76 -0.78 -13.37 -2.00
C HIS A 76 -2.11 -12.99 -2.67
N ALA A 77 -2.67 -13.85 -3.53
CA ALA A 77 -4.01 -13.65 -4.08
C ALA A 77 -5.06 -13.74 -2.97
N HIS A 78 -4.99 -14.81 -2.16
CA HIS A 78 -5.88 -15.04 -1.02
C HIS A 78 -5.85 -13.90 0.00
N LEU A 79 -4.68 -13.36 0.33
CA LEU A 79 -4.59 -12.23 1.27
C LEU A 79 -5.37 -10.99 0.82
N VAL A 80 -5.46 -10.74 -0.50
CA VAL A 80 -6.24 -9.59 -1.00
C VAL A 80 -7.70 -9.98 -1.17
N ALA A 81 -7.97 -11.18 -1.66
CA ALA A 81 -9.33 -11.67 -1.84
C ALA A 81 -10.11 -11.69 -0.52
N ALA A 82 -9.46 -12.06 0.59
CA ALA A 82 -10.06 -12.06 1.92
C ALA A 82 -10.54 -10.68 2.43
N LEU A 83 -10.17 -9.58 1.75
CA LEU A 83 -10.60 -8.22 2.12
C LEU A 83 -11.91 -7.79 1.43
N PHE A 84 -12.46 -8.58 0.53
CA PHE A 84 -13.65 -8.26 -0.27
C PHE A 84 -14.64 -9.42 -0.21
N ASP A 85 -15.94 -9.12 -0.13
CA ASP A 85 -16.99 -10.16 -0.11
C ASP A 85 -17.19 -10.81 -1.49
N GLU A 86 -16.85 -10.08 -2.54
CA GLU A 86 -17.06 -10.47 -3.94
C GLU A 86 -15.72 -10.55 -4.70
N ASP A 87 -15.80 -10.59 -6.03
CA ASP A 87 -14.61 -10.57 -6.89
C ASP A 87 -13.84 -9.27 -6.68
N TRP A 88 -12.77 -9.34 -5.88
CA TRP A 88 -11.85 -8.25 -5.62
C TRP A 88 -11.18 -7.69 -6.90
N MET A 89 -11.35 -8.32 -8.06
CA MET A 89 -10.91 -7.83 -9.37
C MET A 89 -11.86 -6.76 -9.97
N ALA A 90 -13.10 -6.65 -9.50
CA ALA A 90 -14.05 -5.64 -9.92
C ALA A 90 -13.61 -4.23 -9.48
N GLU A 91 -13.91 -3.20 -10.28
CA GLU A 91 -13.52 -1.82 -9.94
C GLU A 91 -14.28 -1.27 -8.73
N ASP A 92 -15.51 -1.72 -8.55
CA ASP A 92 -16.47 -1.40 -7.50
C ASP A 92 -16.56 -2.49 -6.41
N ALA A 93 -15.57 -3.39 -6.34
CA ALA A 93 -15.54 -4.49 -5.38
C ALA A 93 -15.86 -4.01 -3.95
N VAL A 94 -16.87 -4.64 -3.35
CA VAL A 94 -17.38 -4.31 -2.02
C VAL A 94 -16.42 -4.85 -0.95
N PRO A 95 -15.93 -4.00 -0.03
CA PRO A 95 -15.07 -4.47 1.05
C PRO A 95 -15.85 -5.35 2.04
N ALA A 96 -15.23 -6.45 2.48
CA ALA A 96 -15.83 -7.39 3.45
C ALA A 96 -16.04 -6.77 4.85
N VAL A 97 -15.40 -5.63 5.10
CA VAL A 97 -15.49 -4.90 6.38
C VAL A 97 -16.86 -4.25 6.62
N LEU A 98 -17.72 -4.24 5.58
CA LEU A 98 -19.08 -3.71 5.64
C LEU A 98 -20.14 -4.79 5.93
N GLY A 99 -19.75 -6.07 5.94
CA GLY A 99 -20.61 -7.23 6.19
C GLY A 99 -20.75 -7.61 7.66
#